data_AF-R8NHK2-F1
#
_entry.id   AF-R8NHK2-F1
#
_cell.length_a   1.000
_cell.length_b   1.000
_cell.length_c   1.000
_cell.angle_alpha   90.00
_cell.angle_beta   90.00
_cell.angle_gamma   90.00
#
_symmetry.space_group_name_H-M   'P 1'
#
loop_
_entity.id
_entity.type
_entity.pdbx_description
1 polymer ?
#
loop_
_entity_poly.entity_id
_entity_poly.type
_entity_poly.pdbx_seq_one_letter_code
_entity_poly.pdbx_strand_id
1 'polypeptide(L)' 'MCTSLTLQTKSGQHLFARTMDFTLEFNQEVIIVPRSYQWNNITGETIEAKQAVVGMGINHQGRILLAD' A
#
# COMPACT_ATOMS: atom_id res chain seq x y z
N MET A 1 15.06 -5.15 -8.68
CA MET A 1 14.31 -6.42 -8.82
C MET A 1 13.77 -6.74 -7.45
N CYS A 2 12.47 -6.59 -7.22
CA CYS A 2 11.87 -6.78 -5.90
C CYS A 2 11.74 -8.28 -5.57
N THR A 3 11.73 -8.62 -4.27
CA THR A 3 11.49 -9.98 -3.77
C THR A 3 10.34 -9.96 -2.78
N SER A 4 9.41 -10.92 -2.85
CA SER A 4 8.36 -11.13 -1.85
C SER A 4 8.53 -12.46 -1.11
N LEU A 5 8.04 -12.50 0.13
CA LEU A 5 8.13 -13.66 1.02
C LEU A 5 6.85 -13.77 1.85
N THR A 6 6.37 -15.00 2.00
CA THR A 6 5.41 -15.37 3.03
C THR A 6 6.10 -16.24 4.08
N LEU A 7 5.75 -16.04 5.35
CA LEU A 7 6.27 -16.84 6.46
C LEU A 7 5.15 -17.17 7.43
N GLN A 8 5.15 -18.39 7.97
CA GLN A 8 4.32 -18.73 9.12
C GLN A 8 5.18 -18.81 10.37
N THR A 9 4.76 -18.10 11.42
CA THR A 9 5.44 -18.16 12.73
C THR A 9 5.19 -19.51 13.41
N LYS A 10 6.03 -19.88 14.38
CA LYS A 10 5.83 -21.10 15.19
C LYS A 10 4.50 -21.09 15.95
N SER A 11 3.96 -19.91 16.26
CA SER A 11 2.67 -19.69 16.90
C SER A 11 1.50 -19.59 15.92
N GLY A 12 1.71 -19.81 14.62
CA GLY A 12 0.67 -19.93 13.59
C GLY A 12 0.25 -18.64 12.89
N GLN A 13 0.82 -17.47 13.23
CA GLN A 13 0.55 -16.21 12.52
C GLN A 13 1.15 -16.23 11.12
N HIS A 14 0.44 -15.65 10.16
CA HIS A 14 0.89 -15.45 8.79
C HIS A 14 1.52 -14.06 8.62
N LEU A 15 2.75 -14.04 8.10
CA LEU A 15 3.49 -12.83 7.78
C LEU A 15 3.67 -12.76 6.26
N PHE A 16 3.60 -11.54 5.75
CA PHE A 16 3.87 -11.22 4.36
C PHE A 16 4.83 -10.02 4.32
N ALA A 17 5.88 -10.11 3.50
CA ALA A 17 6.94 -9.11 3.43
C ALA A 17 7.54 -9.04 2.02
N ARG A 18 8.24 -7.95 1.72
CA ARG A 18 8.95 -7.76 0.46
C ARG A 18 10.08 -6.72 0.55
N THR A 19 10.96 -6.71 -0.45
CA THR A 19 11.87 -5.60 -0.73
C THR A 19 11.27 -4.65 -1.78
N MET A 20 11.62 -3.36 -1.71
CA MET A 20 11.27 -2.36 -2.72
C MET A 20 12.55 -1.85 -3.39
N ASP A 21 13.00 -2.59 -4.40
CA ASP A 21 14.31 -2.37 -5.02
C ASP A 21 14.20 -1.46 -6.25
N PHE A 22 14.27 -0.16 -6.00
CA PHE A 22 14.29 0.92 -7.00
C PHE A 22 15.52 1.82 -6.85
N THR A 23 15.94 2.45 -7.94
CA THR A 23 17.06 3.42 -7.95
C THR A 23 16.63 4.85 -7.62
N LEU A 24 15.32 5.09 -7.49
CA LEU A 24 14.72 6.38 -7.18
C LEU A 24 13.93 6.26 -5.88
N GLU A 25 13.95 7.31 -5.08
CA GLU A 25 13.06 7.47 -3.94
C GLU A 25 11.76 8.15 -4.38
N PHE A 26 10.63 7.69 -3.87
CA PHE A 26 9.30 8.13 -4.32
C PHE A 26 8.58 9.01 -3.30
N ASN A 27 9.29 9.49 -2.27
CA ASN A 27 8.71 10.14 -1.09
C ASN A 27 7.56 9.30 -0.50
N GLN A 28 7.78 7.98 -0.44
CA GLN A 28 6.81 7.02 0.04
C GLN A 28 6.62 7.13 1.55
N GLU A 29 5.40 6.87 2.00
CA GLU A 29 5.01 6.92 3.41
C GLU A 29 4.09 5.75 3.77
N VAL A 30 3.95 5.48 5.07
CA VAL A 30 2.92 4.56 5.56
C VAL A 30 1.58 5.27 5.52
N ILE A 31 0.67 4.79 4.67
CA ILE A 31 -0.65 5.38 4.48
C ILE A 31 -1.69 4.49 5.14
N ILE A 32 -2.60 5.13 5.89
CA ILE A 32 -3.82 4.51 6.41
C ILE A 32 -5.01 5.09 5.65
N VAL A 33 -5.70 4.25 4.89
CA VAL A 33 -6.96 4.60 4.21
C VAL A 33 -8.12 4.08 5.06
N PRO A 34 -8.98 4.94 5.65
CA PRO A 34 -10.12 4.48 6.43
C PRO A 34 -11.23 3.90 5.55
N ARG A 35 -12.17 3.15 6.15
CA ARG A 35 -13.37 2.65 5.46
C ARG A 35 -14.21 3.81 4.91
N SER A 36 -14.84 3.59 3.77
CA SER A 36 -15.66 4.56 3.03
C SER A 36 -14.94 5.86 2.66
N TYR A 37 -13.60 5.87 2.73
CA TYR A 37 -12.82 6.97 2.17
C TYR A 37 -12.89 6.92 0.64
N GLN A 38 -13.20 8.07 0.04
CA GLN A 38 -13.30 8.23 -1.41
C GLN A 38 -12.19 9.16 -1.92
N TRP A 39 -11.55 8.77 -3.02
CA TRP A 39 -10.60 9.62 -3.74
C TRP A 39 -10.67 9.37 -5.25
N ASN A 40 -10.26 10.36 -6.04
CA ASN A 40 -10.03 10.17 -7.45
C ASN A 40 -8.60 9.65 -7.66
N ASN A 41 -8.45 8.52 -8.31
CA ASN A 41 -7.14 7.97 -8.63
C ASN A 41 -6.46 8.77 -9.76
N ILE A 42 -5.28 8.33 -10.20
CA ILE A 42 -4.53 9.00 -11.26
C ILE A 42 -5.20 8.94 -12.64
N THR A 43 -6.11 8.00 -12.88
CA THR A 43 -6.88 7.87 -14.13
C THR A 43 -8.17 8.70 -14.11
N GLY A 44 -8.52 9.32 -12.98
CA GLY A 44 -9.73 10.12 -12.81
C GLY A 44 -10.94 9.33 -12.34
N GLU A 45 -10.78 8.04 -12.03
CA GLU A 45 -11.83 7.20 -11.48
C GLU A 45 -11.97 7.42 -9.97
N THR A 46 -13.21 7.49 -9.49
CA THR A 46 -13.48 7.54 -8.05
C THR A 46 -13.38 6.13 -7.46
N ILE A 47 -12.50 5.96 -6.48
CA ILE A 47 -12.35 4.73 -5.69
C ILE A 47 -12.97 4.97 -4.32
N GLU A 48 -13.74 4.00 -3.82
CA GLU A 48 -14.19 3.93 -2.43
C GLU A 48 -13.59 2.72 -1.71
N ALA A 49 -12.93 2.96 -0.58
CA ALA A 49 -12.36 1.91 0.24
C ALA A 49 -13.46 1.16 1.03
N LYS A 50 -13.84 -0.05 0.59
CA LYS A 50 -14.79 -0.90 1.34
C LYS A 50 -14.25 -1.33 2.72
N GLN A 51 -12.95 -1.58 2.81
CA GLN A 51 -12.24 -1.91 4.05
C GLN A 51 -11.18 -0.86 4.33
N ALA A 52 -10.79 -0.72 5.60
CA ALA A 52 -9.61 0.08 5.92
C ALA A 52 -8.37 -0.65 5.40
N VAL A 53 -7.41 0.11 4.87
CA VAL A 53 -6.18 -0.43 4.30
C VAL A 53 -5.00 0.29 4.94
N VAL A 54 -3.94 -0.45 5.23
CA VAL A 54 -2.64 0.08 5.63
C VAL A 54 -1.57 -0.50 4.73
N GLY A 55 -0.66 0.34 4.24
CA GLY A 55 0.42 -0.08 3.35
C GLY A 55 1.40 1.04 3.07
N MET A 56 2.50 0.70 2.42
CA MET A 56 3.41 1.69 1.86
C MET A 56 2.79 2.30 0.61
N GLY A 57 2.93 3.60 0.41
CA GLY A 57 2.37 4.25 -0.76
C GLY A 57 2.85 5.67 -0.93
N ILE A 58 2.23 6.35 -1.90
CA ILE A 58 2.46 7.76 -2.20
C ILE A 58 1.11 8.45 -2.14
N ASN A 59 1.05 9.56 -1.41
CA ASN A 59 -0.05 10.51 -1.49
C ASN A 59 0.39 11.70 -2.34
N HIS A 60 -0.11 11.77 -3.57
CA HIS A 60 0.18 12.87 -4.47
C HIS A 60 -1.07 13.72 -4.69
N GLN A 61 -1.13 14.89 -4.02
CA GLN A 61 -2.26 15.82 -4.12
C GLN A 61 -3.62 15.17 -3.78
N GLY A 62 -3.67 14.32 -2.77
CA GLY A 62 -4.88 13.60 -2.35
C GLY A 62 -5.18 12.36 -3.19
N ARG A 63 -4.35 12.04 -4.19
CA ARG A 63 -4.43 10.80 -4.96
C ARG A 63 -3.53 9.77 -4.30
N ILE A 64 -4.15 8.72 -3.77
CA ILE A 64 -3.45 7.66 -3.05
C ILE A 64 -3.09 6.55 -4.04
N LEU A 65 -1.81 6.16 -4.03
CA LEU A 65 -1.30 4.96 -4.68
C LEU A 65 -0.65 4.09 -3.61
N LEU A 66 -1.17 2.88 -3.42
CA LEU A 66 -0.57 1.90 -2.53
C LEU A 66 0.29 0.94 -3.35
N ALA A 67 1.46 0.62 -2.80
CA ALA A 67 2.32 -0.43 -3.31
C ALA A 67 2.43 -1.50 -2.22
N ASP A 68 1.84 -2.66 -2.52
CA ASP A 68 2.32 -3.92 -1.97
C ASP A 68 3.61 -4.27 -2.73
#